data_AF-A0A212EK14-F1
#
_entry.id   AF-A0A212EK14-F1
#
_cell.length_a   1.000
_cell.length_b   1.000
_cell.length_c   1.000
_cell.angle_alpha   90.00
_cell.angle_beta   90.00
_cell.angle_gamma   90.00
#
_symmetry.space_group_name_H-M   'P 1'
#
loop_
_entity.id
_entity.type
_entity.pdbx_description
1 polymer ?
#
loop_
_entity_poly.entity_id
_entity_poly.type
_entity_poly.pdbx_seq_one_letter_code
_entity_poly.pdbx_strand_id
1 'polypeptide(L)'
;MTNTESQFSLSWDDHVANICNGLSLLQQNGEFVDMTLAADGHLVKVHQVIMALSSPFLKDLISSAECPHPVIFLNKISHTTLSALLEYIYTGEVLVAIEDLNELIDAAKELHIKGLQEMNLAEYFTQIECLDGNQDIYLELPNQESNQQAMDDGSCSFIVSDIRSVDDVDQLYVVPLEKKDDPELIEKIKKGHIMGKVDTEACLKTLQYTISNQGSLQMILNRFIYYLKHSNRDKSRQWRCVDYLNHCKCPAYVVTKEDVVVQRISSHNHPFHDRKILKKVKTGSVFSAFNEAEIEGNNRKALEDTNSD
;
A
#
# COMPACT_ATOMS: atom_id res chain seq x y z
N MET A 1 51.99 0.68 29.97
CA MET A 1 51.51 -0.28 28.95
C MET A 1 49.99 -0.27 29.03
N THR A 2 49.34 0.45 28.13
CA THR A 2 47.87 0.54 28.08
C THR A 2 47.35 -0.69 27.33
N ASN A 3 46.69 -1.58 28.07
CA ASN A 3 46.09 -2.81 27.55
C ASN A 3 44.96 -2.41 26.59
N THR A 4 45.19 -2.54 25.29
CA THR A 4 44.19 -2.29 24.26
C THR A 4 43.43 -3.59 24.04
N GLU A 5 42.36 -3.79 24.82
CA GLU A 5 41.46 -4.92 24.59
C GLU A 5 40.82 -4.78 23.20
N SER A 6 41.08 -5.75 22.34
CA SER A 6 40.52 -5.80 21.00
C SER A 6 39.05 -6.23 21.08
N GLN A 7 38.14 -5.42 20.55
CA GLN A 7 36.72 -5.75 20.46
C GLN A 7 36.37 -6.24 19.05
N PHE A 8 35.46 -7.21 18.98
CA PHE A 8 34.90 -7.73 17.72
C PHE A 8 33.39 -7.43 17.69
N SER A 9 32.90 -6.99 16.53
CA SER A 9 31.47 -6.80 16.26
C SER A 9 30.97 -7.94 15.39
N LEU A 10 29.84 -8.54 15.76
CA LEU A 10 29.18 -9.61 15.03
C LEU A 10 27.78 -9.14 14.63
N SER A 11 27.39 -9.39 13.39
CA SER A 11 26.03 -9.17 12.90
C SER A 11 25.41 -10.49 12.46
N TRP A 12 24.09 -10.61 12.65
CA TRP A 12 23.31 -11.68 12.05
C TRP A 12 22.31 -11.06 11.09
N ASP A 13 22.60 -11.19 9.80
CA ASP A 13 21.89 -10.50 8.73
C ASP A 13 20.39 -10.88 8.68
N ASP A 14 20.05 -12.12 9.02
CA ASP A 14 18.67 -12.63 9.01
C ASP A 14 17.96 -12.52 10.37
N HIS A 15 18.56 -11.87 11.38
CA HIS A 15 18.02 -11.82 12.74
C HIS A 15 16.58 -11.26 12.78
N VAL A 16 16.32 -10.14 12.09
CA VAL A 16 14.99 -9.50 12.08
C VAL A 16 13.96 -10.42 11.41
N ALA A 17 14.28 -11.00 10.26
CA ALA A 17 13.39 -11.90 9.54
C ALA A 17 13.09 -13.17 10.35
N ASN A 18 14.11 -13.73 11.01
CA ASN A 18 13.95 -14.88 11.90
C ASN A 18 13.00 -14.58 13.07
N ILE A 19 13.13 -13.40 13.70
CA ILE A 19 12.24 -12.98 14.79
C ILE A 19 10.81 -12.79 14.30
N CYS A 20 10.60 -12.08 13.18
CA CYS A 20 9.25 -11.80 12.65
C CYS A 20 8.54 -13.11 12.25
N ASN A 21 9.21 -13.96 11.47
CA ASN A 21 8.65 -15.25 11.04
C ASN A 21 8.41 -16.18 12.23
N GLY A 22 9.35 -16.22 13.18
CA GLY A 22 9.22 -17.01 14.40
C GLY A 22 7.99 -16.61 15.22
N LEU A 23 7.80 -15.30 15.46
CA LEU A 23 6.65 -14.79 16.22
C LEU A 23 5.32 -15.06 15.53
N SER A 24 5.27 -14.94 14.20
CA SER A 24 4.08 -15.31 13.42
C SER A 24 3.75 -16.80 13.57
N LEU A 25 4.74 -17.68 13.45
CA LEU A 25 4.55 -19.13 13.60
C LEU A 25 4.10 -19.50 15.03
N LEU A 26 4.72 -18.91 16.05
CA LEU A 26 4.30 -19.12 17.45
C LEU A 26 2.84 -18.73 17.65
N GLN A 27 2.39 -17.63 17.05
CA GLN A 27 1.00 -17.19 17.15
C GLN A 27 0.05 -18.18 16.46
N GLN A 28 0.38 -18.63 15.25
CA GLN A 28 -0.43 -19.61 14.51
C GLN A 28 -0.54 -20.95 15.25
N ASN A 29 0.53 -21.37 15.93
CA ASN A 29 0.54 -22.57 16.75
C ASN A 29 -0.13 -22.39 18.12
N GLY A 30 -0.46 -21.15 18.52
CA GLY A 30 -0.96 -20.83 19.84
C GLY A 30 0.06 -21.06 20.96
N GLU A 31 1.35 -20.97 20.65
CA GLU A 31 2.46 -21.10 21.59
C GLU A 31 2.75 -19.75 22.24
N PHE A 32 2.98 -19.73 23.56
CA PHE A 32 3.29 -18.52 24.34
C PHE A 32 2.27 -17.37 24.23
N VAL A 33 1.08 -17.63 23.69
CA VAL A 33 -0.03 -16.67 23.66
C VAL A 33 -0.61 -16.47 25.05
N ASP A 34 -0.81 -15.21 25.40
CA ASP A 34 -1.16 -14.72 26.73
C ASP A 34 -2.33 -13.70 26.69
N MET A 35 -2.96 -13.53 25.53
CA MET A 35 -4.17 -12.72 25.33
C MET A 35 -5.13 -13.39 24.34
N THR A 36 -6.42 -13.05 24.41
CA THR A 36 -7.40 -13.36 23.36
C THR A 36 -8.10 -12.10 22.87
N LEU A 37 -8.23 -11.95 21.55
CA LEU A 37 -9.11 -10.97 20.92
C LEU A 37 -10.39 -11.68 20.48
N ALA A 38 -11.54 -11.06 20.78
CA ALA A 38 -12.84 -11.58 20.42
C ALA A 38 -13.51 -10.63 19.42
N ALA A 39 -13.80 -11.09 18.22
CA ALA A 39 -14.48 -10.31 17.17
C ALA A 39 -15.46 -11.20 16.41
N ASP A 40 -16.66 -10.71 16.15
CA ASP A 40 -17.68 -11.42 15.38
C ASP A 40 -17.91 -12.89 15.81
N GLY A 41 -17.98 -13.13 17.13
CA GLY A 41 -18.14 -14.46 17.72
C GLY A 41 -16.90 -15.37 17.65
N HIS A 42 -15.81 -14.93 17.05
CA HIS A 42 -14.55 -15.65 16.95
C HIS A 42 -13.58 -15.22 18.03
N LEU A 43 -12.80 -16.17 18.55
CA LEU A 43 -11.78 -15.95 19.57
C LEU A 43 -10.41 -16.27 18.97
N VAL A 44 -9.53 -15.27 18.90
CA VAL A 44 -8.18 -15.40 18.35
C VAL A 44 -7.15 -15.17 19.45
N LYS A 45 -6.30 -16.18 19.69
CA LYS A 45 -5.22 -16.07 20.68
C LYS A 45 -4.03 -15.31 20.10
N VAL A 46 -3.46 -14.41 20.89
CA VAL A 46 -2.38 -13.51 20.48
C VAL A 46 -1.40 -13.28 21.62
N HIS A 47 -0.29 -12.63 21.30
CA HIS A 47 0.74 -12.23 22.27
C HIS A 47 0.54 -10.77 22.70
N GLN A 48 0.37 -10.51 23.99
CA GLN A 48 0.20 -9.19 24.58
C GLN A 48 1.31 -8.22 24.15
N VAL A 49 2.56 -8.68 24.17
CA VAL A 49 3.72 -7.86 23.81
C VAL A 49 3.64 -7.36 22.37
N ILE A 50 3.17 -8.19 21.45
CA ILE A 50 3.05 -7.83 20.03
C ILE A 50 1.90 -6.82 19.85
N MET A 51 0.77 -7.05 20.51
CA MET A 51 -0.34 -6.10 20.48
C MET A 51 0.04 -4.74 21.07
N ALA A 52 0.78 -4.73 22.18
CA ALA A 52 1.25 -3.50 22.84
C ALA A 52 2.31 -2.74 22.01
N LEU A 53 3.14 -3.44 21.24
CA LEU A 53 4.10 -2.82 20.33
C LEU A 53 3.38 -2.16 19.15
N SER A 54 2.35 -2.82 18.62
CA SER A 54 1.62 -2.39 17.43
C SER A 54 0.54 -1.34 17.72
N SER A 55 0.01 -1.28 18.95
CA SER A 55 -1.04 -0.34 19.34
C SER A 55 -0.75 0.30 20.71
N PRO A 56 -0.56 1.64 20.77
CA PRO A 56 -0.50 2.36 22.03
C PRO A 56 -1.79 2.20 22.86
N PHE A 57 -2.94 2.19 22.22
CA PHE A 57 -4.24 2.00 22.88
C PHE A 57 -4.33 0.63 23.57
N LEU A 58 -4.00 -0.45 22.85
CA LEU A 58 -4.01 -1.79 23.45
C LEU A 58 -2.95 -1.92 24.53
N LYS A 59 -1.78 -1.31 24.38
CA LYS A 59 -0.76 -1.27 25.44
C LYS A 59 -1.31 -0.68 26.74
N ASP A 60 -1.96 0.47 26.66
CA ASP A 60 -2.52 1.14 27.84
C ASP A 60 -3.67 0.32 28.44
N LEU A 61 -4.52 -0.26 27.59
CA LEU A 61 -5.63 -1.13 28.00
C LEU A 61 -5.12 -2.38 28.75
N ILE A 62 -4.13 -3.09 28.19
CA ILE A 62 -3.49 -4.24 28.81
C ILE A 62 -2.86 -3.87 30.15
N SER A 63 -2.13 -2.74 30.18
CA SER A 63 -1.42 -2.29 31.38
C SER A 63 -2.37 -1.84 32.49
N SER A 64 -3.60 -1.44 32.15
CA SER A 64 -4.59 -0.96 33.11
C SER A 64 -5.26 -2.08 33.92
N ALA A 65 -5.19 -3.33 33.45
CA ALA A 65 -5.89 -4.46 34.05
C ALA A 65 -4.92 -5.59 34.38
N GLU A 66 -4.72 -5.87 35.67
CA GLU A 66 -3.97 -7.04 36.11
C GLU A 66 -4.81 -8.30 35.93
N CYS A 67 -4.74 -8.91 34.75
CA CYS A 67 -5.34 -10.20 34.48
C CYS A 67 -4.35 -11.15 33.79
N PRO A 68 -4.31 -12.44 34.17
CA PRO A 68 -3.35 -13.40 33.60
C PRO A 68 -3.51 -13.63 32.08
N HIS A 69 -4.76 -13.55 31.58
CA HIS A 69 -5.08 -13.79 30.17
C HIS A 69 -6.26 -12.89 29.74
N PRO A 70 -6.02 -11.60 29.41
CA PRO A 70 -7.07 -10.67 28.98
C PRO A 70 -7.83 -11.21 27.77
N VAL A 71 -9.15 -11.03 27.79
CA VAL A 71 -10.02 -11.24 26.63
C VAL A 71 -10.62 -9.89 26.26
N ILE A 72 -10.21 -9.33 25.12
CA ILE A 72 -10.68 -8.03 24.64
C ILE A 72 -11.74 -8.25 23.57
N PHE A 73 -12.95 -7.73 23.82
CA PHE A 73 -14.04 -7.77 22.86
C PHE A 73 -13.97 -6.56 21.93
N LEU A 74 -13.78 -6.83 20.66
CA LEU A 74 -13.73 -5.88 19.57
C LEU A 74 -15.11 -5.76 18.96
N ASN A 75 -15.77 -4.64 19.21
CA ASN A 75 -17.10 -4.40 18.67
C ASN A 75 -16.99 -3.91 17.22
N LYS A 76 -17.95 -4.28 16.37
CA LYS A 76 -18.04 -3.84 14.96
C LYS A 76 -16.83 -4.16 14.08
N ILE A 77 -15.93 -5.04 14.53
CA ILE A 77 -14.83 -5.56 13.71
C ILE A 77 -15.23 -6.98 13.27
N SER A 78 -15.25 -7.25 11.97
CA SER A 78 -15.51 -8.60 11.45
C SER A 78 -14.33 -9.53 11.72
N HIS A 79 -14.58 -10.85 11.70
CA HIS A 79 -13.49 -11.82 11.81
C HIS A 79 -12.47 -11.70 10.67
N THR A 80 -12.92 -11.35 9.46
CA THR A 80 -12.06 -11.12 8.29
C THR A 80 -11.12 -9.93 8.54
N THR A 81 -11.67 -8.81 9.00
CA THR A 81 -10.89 -7.62 9.33
C THR A 81 -9.92 -7.86 10.48
N LEU A 82 -10.34 -8.58 11.53
CA LEU A 82 -9.43 -8.96 12.62
C LEU A 82 -8.28 -9.83 12.11
N SER A 83 -8.57 -10.80 11.23
CA SER A 83 -7.55 -11.68 10.65
C SER A 83 -6.54 -10.90 9.82
N ALA A 84 -7.01 -9.96 9.00
CA ALA A 84 -6.17 -9.07 8.20
C ALA A 84 -5.30 -8.14 9.07
N LEU A 85 -5.86 -7.57 10.15
CA LEU A 85 -5.09 -6.79 11.12
C LEU A 85 -4.00 -7.62 11.77
N LEU A 86 -4.30 -8.85 12.18
CA LEU A 86 -3.31 -9.73 12.81
C LEU A 86 -2.23 -10.17 11.83
N GLU A 87 -2.59 -10.47 10.57
CA GLU A 87 -1.60 -10.74 9.52
C GLU A 87 -0.64 -9.56 9.34
N TYR A 88 -1.18 -8.34 9.25
CA TYR A 88 -0.39 -7.11 9.20
C TYR A 88 0.50 -6.94 10.43
N ILE A 89 -0.02 -7.17 11.63
CA ILE A 89 0.71 -7.00 12.89
C ILE A 89 1.88 -7.99 13.01
N TYR A 90 1.69 -9.24 12.58
CA TYR A 90 2.69 -10.29 12.75
C TYR A 90 3.69 -10.39 11.58
N THR A 91 3.32 -9.96 10.38
CA THR A 91 4.18 -10.06 9.19
C THR A 91 4.67 -8.70 8.68
N GLY A 92 4.00 -7.61 9.06
CA GLY A 92 4.25 -6.25 8.56
C GLY A 92 3.55 -5.94 7.24
N GLU A 93 2.84 -6.90 6.64
CA GLU A 93 2.10 -6.72 5.39
C GLU A 93 0.78 -7.49 5.41
N VAL A 94 -0.18 -7.06 4.60
CA VAL A 94 -1.45 -7.77 4.42
C VAL A 94 -1.97 -7.53 3.01
N LEU A 95 -2.66 -8.52 2.45
CA LEU A 95 -3.37 -8.41 1.19
C LEU A 95 -4.87 -8.39 1.47
N VAL A 96 -5.53 -7.28 1.14
CA VAL A 96 -6.97 -7.08 1.38
C VAL A 96 -7.65 -6.61 0.10
N ALA A 97 -8.90 -7.02 -0.11
CA ALA A 97 -9.72 -6.56 -1.22
C ALA A 97 -10.03 -5.07 -1.06
N ILE A 98 -10.33 -4.38 -2.16
CA ILE A 98 -10.61 -2.93 -2.12
C ILE A 98 -11.89 -2.66 -1.33
N GLU A 99 -12.91 -3.53 -1.48
CA GLU A 99 -14.16 -3.43 -0.72
C GLU A 99 -13.95 -3.50 0.80
N ASP A 100 -12.99 -4.30 1.26
CA ASP A 100 -12.70 -4.53 2.67
C ASP A 100 -11.66 -3.54 3.25
N LEU A 101 -11.00 -2.76 2.38
CA LEU A 101 -9.91 -1.87 2.79
C LEU A 101 -10.41 -0.77 3.74
N ASN A 102 -11.57 -0.19 3.47
CA ASN A 102 -12.15 0.85 4.34
C ASN A 102 -12.38 0.30 5.75
N GLU A 103 -12.99 -0.88 5.87
CA GLU A 103 -13.25 -1.52 7.16
C GLU A 103 -11.94 -1.80 7.91
N LEU A 104 -10.90 -2.26 7.21
CA LEU A 104 -9.57 -2.47 7.79
C LEU A 104 -8.97 -1.18 8.34
N ILE A 105 -9.01 -0.09 7.57
CA ILE A 105 -8.41 1.19 7.97
C ILE A 105 -9.18 1.81 9.13
N ASP A 106 -10.50 1.72 9.13
CA ASP A 106 -11.32 2.24 10.23
C ASP A 106 -11.09 1.43 11.52
N ALA A 107 -11.04 0.10 11.42
CA ALA A 107 -10.68 -0.76 12.55
C ALA A 107 -9.26 -0.47 13.05
N ALA A 108 -8.31 -0.24 12.14
CA ALA A 108 -6.94 0.13 12.49
C ALA A 108 -6.85 1.48 13.21
N LYS A 109 -7.67 2.46 12.80
CA LYS A 109 -7.77 3.77 13.48
C LYS A 109 -8.36 3.63 14.87
N GLU A 110 -9.45 2.90 15.02
CA GLU A 110 -10.11 2.67 16.31
C GLU A 110 -9.18 1.95 17.30
N LEU A 111 -8.39 0.99 16.79
CA LEU A 111 -7.40 0.27 17.58
C LEU A 111 -6.05 0.97 17.66
N HIS A 112 -5.87 2.15 17.06
CA HIS A 112 -4.61 2.88 17.01
C HIS A 112 -3.42 2.03 16.53
N ILE A 113 -3.63 1.20 15.50
CA ILE A 113 -2.60 0.35 14.92
C ILE A 113 -1.61 1.23 14.15
N LYS A 114 -0.34 1.20 14.58
CA LYS A 114 0.76 1.94 13.94
C LYS A 114 0.89 1.56 12.47
N GLY A 115 1.21 2.54 11.63
CA GLY A 115 1.38 2.36 10.17
C GLY A 115 0.07 2.32 9.38
N LEU A 116 -1.05 1.97 10.00
CA LEU A 116 -2.38 1.97 9.36
C LEU A 116 -3.29 3.12 9.84
N GLN A 117 -3.21 3.52 11.12
CA GLN A 117 -4.06 4.58 11.68
C GLN A 117 -3.89 5.95 11.00
N GLU A 118 -2.72 6.22 10.42
CA GLU A 118 -2.38 7.46 9.71
C GLU A 118 -2.74 7.40 8.22
N MET A 119 -3.23 6.26 7.73
CA MET A 119 -3.54 6.09 6.32
C MET A 119 -4.77 6.92 5.95
N ASN A 120 -4.55 7.93 5.10
CA ASN A 120 -5.60 8.71 4.47
C ASN A 120 -5.88 8.17 3.08
N LEU A 121 -7.01 7.48 2.93
CA LEU A 121 -7.41 6.91 1.66
C LEU A 121 -7.66 7.98 0.59
N ALA A 122 -8.10 9.19 0.96
CA ALA A 122 -8.33 10.28 0.02
C ALA A 122 -7.04 10.70 -0.71
N GLU A 123 -5.90 10.72 -0.01
CA GLU A 123 -4.60 11.01 -0.62
C GLU A 123 -4.12 9.87 -1.53
N TYR A 124 -4.47 8.63 -1.19
CA TYR A 124 -4.14 7.45 -1.98
C TYR A 124 -4.94 7.41 -3.30
N PHE A 125 -6.24 7.71 -3.24
CA PHE A 125 -7.09 7.82 -4.43
C PHE A 125 -6.73 9.02 -5.31
N THR A 126 -6.38 10.17 -4.72
CA THR A 126 -5.94 11.36 -5.49
C THR A 126 -4.64 11.09 -6.26
N GLN A 127 -3.69 10.35 -5.69
CA GLN A 127 -2.46 9.97 -6.40
C GLN A 127 -2.70 8.97 -7.54
N ILE A 128 -3.78 8.20 -7.47
CA ILE A 128 -4.16 7.23 -8.50
C ILE A 128 -4.78 7.95 -9.72
N GLU A 129 -5.53 9.03 -9.52
CA GLU A 129 -6.12 9.83 -10.62
C GLU A 129 -5.07 10.60 -11.44
N CYS A 130 -3.92 10.96 -10.86
CA CYS A 130 -2.87 11.70 -11.58
C CYS A 130 -1.95 10.81 -12.46
N LEU A 131 -2.13 9.49 -12.46
CA LEU A 131 -1.25 8.55 -13.18
C LEU A 131 -1.74 8.20 -14.60
N ASP A 132 -2.96 8.60 -14.98
CA ASP A 132 -3.36 8.72 -16.38
C ASP A 132 -3.05 10.13 -16.86
N GLY A 133 -2.11 10.22 -17.80
CA GLY A 133 -1.69 11.49 -18.37
C GLY A 133 -2.84 12.28 -18.98
N ASN A 134 -2.89 13.57 -18.64
CA ASN A 134 -3.76 14.64 -19.14
C ASN A 134 -5.19 14.71 -18.58
N GLN A 135 -5.34 15.28 -17.39
CA GLN A 135 -6.23 16.42 -17.14
C GLN A 135 -5.99 16.97 -15.73
N ASP A 136 -5.71 18.27 -15.62
CA ASP A 136 -5.65 18.97 -14.33
C ASP A 136 -7.06 19.03 -13.72
N ILE A 137 -7.29 18.27 -12.65
CA ILE A 137 -8.58 18.17 -11.93
C ILE A 137 -8.60 19.20 -10.79
N TYR A 138 -9.64 20.03 -10.74
CA TYR A 138 -9.93 20.92 -9.61
C TYR A 138 -11.13 20.38 -8.83
N LEU A 139 -10.95 20.14 -7.53
CA LEU A 139 -12.01 19.78 -6.59
C LEU A 139 -12.68 21.08 -6.10
N GLU A 140 -13.90 21.39 -6.54
CA GLU A 140 -14.73 22.43 -5.93
C GLU A 140 -15.76 21.78 -4.99
N LEU A 141 -15.67 22.12 -3.70
CA LEU A 141 -16.67 21.77 -2.70
C LEU A 141 -17.89 22.71 -2.79
N PRO A 142 -19.11 22.28 -2.42
CA PRO A 142 -20.30 23.12 -2.47
C PRO A 142 -20.20 24.24 -1.43
N ASN A 143 -20.21 25.48 -1.93
CA ASN A 143 -20.56 26.76 -1.27
C ASN A 143 -20.39 26.87 0.26
N GLN A 144 -19.47 27.74 0.70
CA GLN A 144 -19.72 28.62 1.83
C GLN A 144 -19.49 30.08 1.41
N GLU A 145 -20.48 30.93 1.67
CA GLU A 145 -20.48 32.34 1.33
C GLU A 145 -19.36 33.11 2.08
N SER A 146 -18.45 33.69 1.30
CA SER A 146 -17.71 34.95 1.48
C SER A 146 -17.14 35.34 2.86
N ASN A 147 -15.81 35.53 2.91
CA ASN A 147 -15.27 36.90 2.98
C ASN A 147 -13.81 36.99 2.49
N GLN A 148 -13.57 37.97 1.61
CA GLN A 148 -12.31 38.24 0.93
C GLN A 148 -11.28 38.97 1.80
N GLN A 149 -10.00 38.63 1.63
CA GLN A 149 -8.98 39.60 1.23
C GLN A 149 -7.71 38.88 0.75
N ALA A 150 -7.43 39.05 -0.55
CA ALA A 150 -6.24 38.56 -1.22
C ALA A 150 -5.05 39.48 -0.98
N MET A 151 -3.86 38.90 -0.79
CA MET A 151 -2.59 39.50 -1.20
C MET A 151 -1.73 38.44 -1.88
N ASP A 152 -1.10 38.90 -2.94
CA ASP A 152 -0.43 38.24 -4.06
C ASP A 152 1.01 37.82 -3.71
N ASP A 153 1.32 36.51 -3.79
CA ASP A 153 2.54 36.00 -4.43
C ASP A 153 2.44 34.49 -4.73
N GLY A 154 3.05 34.08 -5.84
CA GLY A 154 2.94 32.74 -6.40
C GLY A 154 3.61 31.65 -5.55
N SER A 155 2.80 30.85 -4.86
CA SER A 155 3.15 29.53 -4.34
C SER A 155 1.86 28.77 -4.02
N CYS A 156 1.62 27.62 -4.65
CA CYS A 156 0.48 26.77 -4.30
C CYS A 156 0.66 26.17 -2.90
N SER A 157 0.06 26.81 -1.89
CA SER A 157 -0.15 26.25 -0.56
C SER A 157 -1.47 25.48 -0.54
N PHE A 158 -1.41 24.16 -0.36
CA PHE A 158 -2.60 23.39 0.02
C PHE A 158 -2.83 23.54 1.52
N ILE A 159 -3.99 24.09 1.90
CA ILE A 159 -4.54 23.95 3.25
C ILE A 159 -5.79 23.07 3.12
N VAL A 160 -5.70 21.82 3.58
CA VAL A 160 -6.85 20.97 3.81
C VAL A 160 -7.34 21.24 5.23
N SER A 161 -8.37 22.07 5.38
CA SER A 161 -9.04 22.23 6.67
C SER A 161 -10.28 21.33 6.72
N ASP A 162 -10.17 20.27 7.54
CA ASP A 162 -11.26 19.64 8.30
C ASP A 162 -12.44 19.03 7.53
N ILE A 163 -12.31 17.75 7.16
CA ILE A 163 -13.46 16.87 6.92
C ILE A 163 -13.87 16.27 8.27
N ARG A 164 -14.97 16.75 8.86
CA ARG A 164 -15.39 16.41 10.24
C ARG A 164 -16.46 15.31 10.38
N SER A 165 -17.01 14.70 9.32
CA SER A 165 -17.89 13.51 9.48
C SER A 165 -18.32 12.80 8.17
N VAL A 166 -17.89 11.54 8.05
CA VAL A 166 -18.54 10.22 7.75
C VAL A 166 -19.63 9.98 6.67
N ASP A 167 -20.50 10.87 6.19
CA ASP A 167 -21.67 10.41 5.36
C ASP A 167 -21.65 10.74 3.84
N ASP A 168 -20.58 11.31 3.27
CA ASP A 168 -20.59 11.87 1.88
C ASP A 168 -19.61 11.21 0.88
N VAL A 169 -19.25 9.93 1.05
CA VAL A 169 -18.30 9.27 0.13
C VAL A 169 -18.94 8.75 -1.18
N ASP A 170 -20.29 8.73 -1.27
CA ASP A 170 -21.03 8.25 -2.45
C ASP A 170 -21.33 9.32 -3.52
N GLN A 171 -20.70 10.50 -3.47
CA GLN A 171 -20.98 11.62 -4.41
C GLN A 171 -19.75 12.26 -5.06
N LEU A 172 -18.77 11.47 -5.51
CA LEU A 172 -17.76 11.95 -6.46
C LEU A 172 -18.28 11.85 -7.90
N TYR A 173 -18.55 13.00 -8.53
CA TYR A 173 -18.97 13.09 -9.93
C TYR A 173 -17.82 13.58 -10.82
N VAL A 174 -17.44 12.78 -11.81
CA VAL A 174 -16.44 13.15 -12.83
C VAL A 174 -17.14 13.86 -13.99
N VAL A 175 -16.75 15.12 -14.28
CA VAL A 175 -17.31 15.91 -15.40
C VAL A 175 -16.18 16.31 -16.36
N PRO A 176 -16.26 15.96 -17.66
CA PRO A 176 -15.29 16.40 -18.67
C PRO A 176 -15.28 17.93 -18.84
N LEU A 177 -14.09 18.52 -18.91
CA LEU A 177 -13.84 19.98 -19.01
C LEU A 177 -14.63 20.70 -20.12
N GLU A 178 -14.89 20.03 -21.23
CA GLU A 178 -15.61 20.61 -22.38
C GLU A 178 -17.11 20.87 -22.11
N LYS A 179 -17.66 20.32 -21.02
CA LYS A 179 -19.08 20.43 -20.67
C LYS A 179 -19.33 21.14 -19.33
N LYS A 180 -18.32 21.84 -18.79
CA LYS A 180 -18.36 22.50 -17.48
C LYS A 180 -19.48 23.53 -17.36
N ASP A 181 -19.84 24.19 -18.46
CA ASP A 181 -20.85 25.25 -18.49
C ASP A 181 -22.21 24.79 -19.04
N ASP A 182 -22.41 23.48 -19.27
CA ASP A 182 -23.68 22.93 -19.78
C ASP A 182 -24.73 22.87 -18.67
N PRO A 183 -25.74 23.75 -18.67
CA PRO A 183 -26.73 23.82 -17.59
C PRO A 183 -27.60 22.57 -17.52
N GLU A 184 -27.87 21.90 -18.66
CA GLU A 184 -28.69 20.69 -18.70
C GLU A 184 -27.97 19.47 -18.12
N LEU A 185 -26.65 19.36 -18.32
CA LEU A 185 -25.84 18.28 -17.76
C LEU A 185 -25.75 18.41 -16.24
N ILE A 186 -25.54 19.64 -15.75
CA ILE A 186 -25.50 19.97 -14.32
C ILE A 186 -26.85 19.66 -13.66
N GLU A 187 -27.97 19.95 -14.32
CA GLU A 187 -29.30 19.64 -13.79
C GLU A 187 -29.60 18.12 -13.82
N LYS A 188 -29.12 17.39 -14.82
CA LYS A 188 -29.23 15.91 -14.91
C LYS A 188 -28.41 15.18 -13.83
N ILE A 189 -27.23 15.71 -13.48
CA ILE A 189 -26.39 15.21 -12.39
C ILE A 189 -27.08 15.49 -11.03
N LYS A 190 -27.59 16.70 -10.82
CA LYS A 190 -28.36 17.07 -9.61
C LYS A 190 -29.65 16.24 -9.42
N LYS A 191 -30.20 15.67 -10.49
CA LYS A 191 -31.39 14.80 -10.48
C LYS A 191 -31.09 13.30 -10.48
N GLY A 192 -29.82 12.89 -10.37
CA GLY A 192 -29.43 11.47 -10.17
C GLY A 192 -29.61 10.55 -11.39
N HIS A 193 -29.53 11.07 -12.62
CA HIS A 193 -29.89 10.30 -13.83
C HIS A 193 -28.73 9.80 -14.69
N ILE A 194 -27.47 9.89 -14.24
CA ILE A 194 -26.32 9.30 -14.93
C ILE A 194 -25.73 8.19 -14.06
N MET A 195 -26.22 6.96 -14.27
CA MET A 195 -25.53 5.76 -13.82
C MET A 195 -24.44 5.42 -14.84
N GLY A 196 -23.25 5.97 -14.62
CA GLY A 196 -22.03 5.47 -15.24
C GLY A 196 -21.21 4.77 -14.16
N LYS A 197 -21.32 3.45 -14.06
CA LYS A 197 -20.34 2.65 -13.31
C LYS A 197 -18.97 2.93 -13.93
N VAL A 198 -18.16 3.70 -13.24
CA VAL A 198 -16.71 3.65 -13.46
C VAL A 198 -16.27 2.46 -12.63
N ASP A 199 -15.76 1.42 -13.29
CA ASP A 199 -15.22 0.24 -12.63
C ASP A 199 -13.89 0.62 -11.94
N THR A 200 -14.00 1.32 -10.81
CA THR A 200 -12.90 1.71 -9.90
C THR A 200 -12.15 0.50 -9.33
N GLU A 201 -12.70 -0.71 -9.47
CA GLU A 201 -12.01 -1.97 -9.22
C GLU A 201 -10.75 -2.15 -10.07
N ALA A 202 -10.64 -1.53 -11.25
CA ALA A 202 -9.45 -1.68 -12.10
C ALA A 202 -8.24 -0.88 -11.60
N CYS A 203 -8.44 0.18 -10.81
CA CYS A 203 -7.41 1.21 -10.60
C CYS A 203 -6.50 0.97 -9.38
N LEU A 204 -6.95 0.18 -8.41
CA LEU A 204 -6.14 -0.29 -7.26
C LEU A 204 -5.56 -1.70 -7.48
N LYS A 205 -5.89 -2.34 -8.61
CA LYS A 205 -5.48 -3.71 -8.98
C LYS A 205 -4.34 -3.76 -10.00
N THR A 206 -3.89 -2.63 -10.52
CA THR A 206 -2.96 -2.62 -11.66
C THR A 206 -1.51 -2.74 -11.19
N LEU A 207 -1.00 -3.96 -11.29
CA LEU A 207 0.43 -4.21 -11.44
C LEU A 207 1.03 -3.21 -12.42
N GLN A 208 1.98 -2.42 -11.96
CA GLN A 208 2.72 -1.47 -12.80
C GLN A 208 3.99 -2.13 -13.31
N TYR A 209 4.40 -1.77 -14.51
CA TYR A 209 5.58 -2.32 -15.16
C TYR A 209 6.58 -1.22 -15.50
N THR A 210 7.85 -1.58 -15.50
CA THR A 210 8.94 -0.71 -15.93
C THR A 210 10.01 -1.56 -16.59
N ILE A 211 11.05 -0.94 -17.09
CA ILE A 211 12.19 -1.63 -17.69
C ILE A 211 13.49 -1.11 -17.10
N SER A 212 14.47 -2.00 -16.99
CA SER A 212 15.84 -1.64 -16.64
C SER A 212 16.44 -0.75 -17.73
N ASN A 213 17.63 -0.20 -17.46
CA ASN A 213 18.33 0.59 -18.47
C ASN A 213 18.71 -0.27 -19.70
N GLN A 214 18.94 -1.57 -19.48
CA GLN A 214 19.24 -2.59 -20.51
C GLN A 214 17.96 -3.24 -21.08
N GLY A 215 16.80 -2.60 -20.93
CA GLY A 215 15.52 -3.11 -21.45
C GLY A 215 14.99 -4.40 -20.79
N SER A 216 15.52 -4.82 -19.64
CA SER A 216 15.00 -6.00 -18.92
C SER A 216 13.72 -5.65 -18.18
N LEU A 217 12.72 -6.54 -18.26
CA LEU A 217 11.40 -6.26 -17.71
C LEU A 217 11.40 -6.25 -16.17
N GLN A 218 10.70 -5.27 -15.62
CA GLN A 218 10.55 -5.04 -14.20
C GLN A 218 9.09 -4.76 -13.85
N MET A 219 8.71 -5.08 -12.63
CA MET A 219 7.38 -4.88 -12.07
C MET A 219 7.51 -4.01 -10.82
N ILE A 220 6.60 -3.07 -10.67
CA ILE A 220 6.45 -2.23 -9.49
C ILE A 220 5.21 -2.71 -8.74
N LEU A 221 5.41 -3.07 -7.49
CA LEU A 221 4.33 -3.50 -6.60
C LEU A 221 4.66 -3.05 -5.18
N ASN A 222 3.71 -2.39 -4.51
CA ASN A 222 3.83 -1.91 -3.13
C ASN A 222 5.14 -1.14 -2.86
N ARG A 223 5.51 -0.20 -3.75
CA ARG A 223 6.74 0.61 -3.64
C ARG A 223 8.06 -0.19 -3.76
N PHE A 224 7.99 -1.46 -4.12
CA PHE A 224 9.13 -2.30 -4.44
C PHE A 224 9.22 -2.55 -5.95
N ILE A 225 10.41 -2.97 -6.39
CA ILE A 225 10.74 -3.23 -7.79
C ILE A 225 11.23 -4.66 -7.85
N TYR A 226 10.68 -5.42 -8.77
CA TYR A 226 11.03 -6.81 -9.03
C TYR A 226 11.48 -6.94 -10.48
N TYR A 227 12.46 -7.78 -10.76
CA TYR A 227 12.79 -8.16 -12.13
C TYR A 227 12.11 -9.48 -12.48
N LEU A 228 11.78 -9.65 -13.76
CA LEU A 228 11.23 -10.89 -14.26
C LEU A 228 12.31 -11.99 -14.26
N LYS A 229 12.10 -13.06 -13.50
CA LYS A 229 13.00 -14.22 -13.45
C LYS A 229 12.61 -15.29 -14.47
N HIS A 230 11.32 -15.63 -14.50
CA HIS A 230 10.79 -16.64 -15.41
C HIS A 230 9.36 -16.30 -15.82
N SER A 231 9.01 -16.61 -17.06
CA SER A 231 7.65 -16.52 -17.58
C SER A 231 7.30 -17.86 -18.21
N ASN A 232 6.23 -18.48 -17.73
CA ASN A 232 5.70 -19.72 -18.25
C ASN A 232 4.76 -19.48 -19.45
N ARG A 233 4.46 -20.54 -20.20
CA ARG A 233 3.53 -20.49 -21.34
C ARG A 233 2.08 -20.20 -20.95
N ASP A 234 1.72 -20.51 -19.70
CA ASP A 234 0.41 -20.23 -19.12
C ASP A 234 0.25 -18.78 -18.64
N LYS A 235 1.22 -17.90 -18.99
CA LYS A 235 1.33 -16.52 -18.54
C LYS A 235 1.50 -16.36 -17.03
N SER A 236 1.89 -17.43 -16.31
CA SER A 236 2.39 -17.28 -14.95
C SER A 236 3.83 -16.78 -14.97
N ARG A 237 4.14 -15.82 -14.09
CA ARG A 237 5.41 -15.11 -14.08
C ARG A 237 5.96 -15.07 -12.66
N GLN A 238 7.26 -15.33 -12.54
CA GLN A 238 7.98 -15.24 -11.29
C GLN A 238 8.85 -13.99 -11.29
N TRP A 239 8.66 -13.18 -10.28
CA TRP A 239 9.32 -11.90 -10.07
C TRP A 239 10.14 -11.96 -8.80
N ARG A 240 11.37 -11.46 -8.84
CA ARG A 240 12.23 -11.42 -7.66
C ARG A 240 12.70 -9.99 -7.41
N CYS A 241 12.81 -9.61 -6.14
CA CYS A 241 13.22 -8.26 -5.78
C CYS A 241 14.53 -7.88 -6.50
N VAL A 242 14.64 -6.65 -6.99
CA VAL A 242 15.86 -6.15 -7.67
C VAL A 242 17.09 -6.15 -6.75
N ASP A 243 16.90 -6.08 -5.42
CA ASP A 243 17.98 -6.06 -4.44
C ASP A 243 18.36 -7.47 -3.92
N TYR A 244 17.98 -8.55 -4.63
CA TYR A 244 18.30 -9.94 -4.28
C TYR A 244 19.79 -10.33 -4.36
N LEU A 245 20.58 -9.63 -5.18
CA LEU A 245 22.04 -9.80 -5.28
C LEU A 245 22.82 -8.69 -4.58
N ASN A 246 22.13 -7.65 -4.10
CA ASN A 246 22.77 -6.55 -3.40
C ASN A 246 23.22 -7.01 -2.00
N HIS A 247 23.92 -6.12 -1.29
CA HIS A 247 24.44 -6.39 0.06
C HIS A 247 23.37 -6.90 1.04
N CYS A 248 22.11 -6.51 0.84
CA CYS A 248 20.97 -6.95 1.66
C CYS A 248 20.43 -8.34 1.30
N LYS A 249 20.81 -8.95 0.16
CA LYS A 249 20.35 -10.27 -0.32
C LYS A 249 18.84 -10.50 -0.14
N CYS A 250 18.02 -9.61 -0.68
CA CYS A 250 16.58 -9.65 -0.45
C CYS A 250 15.94 -11.00 -0.83
N PRO A 251 15.18 -11.66 0.07
CA PRO A 251 14.54 -12.95 -0.20
C PRO A 251 13.20 -12.83 -0.94
N ALA A 252 12.63 -11.62 -1.04
CA ALA A 252 11.28 -11.38 -1.53
C ALA A 252 11.07 -11.79 -2.99
N TYR A 253 9.97 -12.51 -3.24
CA TYR A 253 9.53 -12.92 -4.57
C TYR A 253 8.00 -12.92 -4.70
N VAL A 254 7.53 -12.72 -5.92
CA VAL A 254 6.12 -12.60 -6.26
C VAL A 254 5.82 -13.46 -7.47
N VAL A 255 4.68 -14.15 -7.45
CA VAL A 255 4.16 -14.92 -8.57
C VAL A 255 2.90 -14.22 -9.06
N THR A 256 2.86 -13.88 -10.34
CA THR A 256 1.66 -13.36 -11.00
C THR A 256 1.16 -14.37 -12.02
N LYS A 257 -0.13 -14.32 -12.34
CA LYS A 257 -0.72 -15.02 -13.48
C LYS A 257 -1.50 -13.98 -14.27
N GLU A 258 -1.09 -13.77 -15.51
CA GLU A 258 -1.51 -12.61 -16.29
C GLU A 258 -1.16 -11.32 -15.51
N ASP A 259 -2.15 -10.47 -15.23
CA ASP A 259 -2.00 -9.18 -14.56
C ASP A 259 -2.57 -9.21 -13.13
N VAL A 260 -2.57 -10.39 -12.50
CA VAL A 260 -3.01 -10.58 -11.11
C VAL A 260 -1.89 -11.21 -10.27
N VAL A 261 -1.69 -10.67 -9.07
CA VAL A 261 -0.77 -11.26 -8.08
C VAL A 261 -1.42 -12.49 -7.47
N VAL A 262 -0.81 -13.66 -7.69
CA VAL A 262 -1.28 -14.95 -7.15
C VAL A 262 -0.63 -15.25 -5.82
N GLN A 263 0.64 -14.88 -5.66
CA GLN A 263 1.40 -15.21 -4.46
C GLN A 263 2.49 -14.19 -4.18
N ARG A 264 2.64 -13.81 -2.91
CA ARG A 264 3.81 -13.06 -2.40
C ARG A 264 4.51 -13.95 -1.40
N ILE A 265 5.83 -14.02 -1.47
CA ILE A 265 6.60 -14.89 -0.58
C ILE A 265 7.87 -14.17 -0.12
N SER A 266 8.08 -14.24 1.20
CA SER A 266 9.11 -13.55 1.96
C SER A 266 8.96 -12.04 1.92
N SER A 267 9.05 -11.42 3.10
CA SER A 267 9.00 -9.96 3.23
C SER A 267 10.35 -9.33 2.84
N HIS A 268 10.31 -8.05 2.47
CA HIS A 268 11.51 -7.28 2.16
C HIS A 268 12.32 -6.99 3.42
N ASN A 269 13.64 -7.06 3.32
CA ASN A 269 14.59 -6.75 4.40
C ASN A 269 15.35 -5.44 4.17
N HIS A 270 14.81 -4.55 3.32
CA HIS A 270 15.40 -3.28 2.96
C HIS A 270 14.30 -2.21 2.78
N PRO A 271 14.66 -0.91 2.83
CA PRO A 271 13.70 0.18 2.60
C PRO A 271 13.09 0.15 1.19
N PHE A 272 11.98 0.88 1.01
CA PHE A 272 11.29 0.99 -0.27
C PHE A 272 12.16 1.56 -1.40
N HIS A 273 11.80 1.25 -2.65
CA HIS A 273 12.51 1.71 -3.84
C HIS A 273 12.06 3.07 -4.36
N ASP A 274 11.43 3.90 -3.52
CA ASP A 274 10.81 5.18 -3.93
C ASP A 274 11.72 6.05 -4.80
N ARG A 275 12.99 6.18 -4.43
CA ARG A 275 13.95 6.98 -5.21
C ARG A 275 14.17 6.42 -6.62
N LYS A 276 14.18 5.10 -6.78
CA LYS A 276 14.31 4.42 -8.09
C LYS A 276 13.01 4.57 -8.88
N ILE A 277 11.86 4.40 -8.24
CA ILE A 277 10.52 4.52 -8.85
C ILE A 277 10.28 5.95 -9.35
N LEU A 278 10.49 6.96 -8.50
CA LEU A 278 10.33 8.38 -8.86
C LEU A 278 11.21 8.77 -10.05
N LYS A 279 12.41 8.18 -10.18
CA LYS A 279 13.26 8.40 -11.35
C LYS A 279 12.62 7.84 -12.63
N LYS A 280 11.97 6.68 -12.56
CA LYS A 280 11.26 6.06 -13.71
C LYS A 280 10.01 6.83 -14.10
N VAL A 281 9.26 7.32 -13.10
CA VAL A 281 8.08 8.19 -13.34
C VAL A 281 8.49 9.48 -14.04
N LYS A 282 9.54 10.16 -13.55
CA LYS A 282 10.06 11.38 -14.17
C LYS A 282 10.53 11.19 -15.62
N THR A 283 10.98 9.99 -15.98
CA THR A 283 11.40 9.66 -17.35
C THR A 283 10.28 9.04 -18.19
N GLY A 284 9.04 8.99 -17.70
CA GLY A 284 7.91 8.38 -18.41
C GLY A 284 8.11 6.90 -18.73
N SER A 285 8.88 6.17 -17.91
CA SER A 285 9.24 4.76 -18.14
C SER A 285 8.46 3.81 -17.23
N VAL A 286 7.22 4.14 -16.91
CA VAL A 286 6.29 3.31 -16.11
C VAL A 286 5.04 3.06 -16.96
N PHE A 287 4.59 1.81 -16.99
CA PHE A 287 3.53 1.32 -17.85
C PHE A 287 2.45 0.63 -17.02
N SER A 288 1.19 0.78 -17.40
CA SER A 288 0.05 0.11 -16.76
C SER A 288 -0.18 -1.30 -17.33
N ALA A 289 0.29 -1.59 -18.54
CA ALA A 289 0.16 -2.90 -19.19
C ALA A 289 1.51 -3.61 -19.40
N PHE A 290 1.52 -4.93 -19.19
CA PHE A 290 2.71 -5.76 -19.37
C PHE A 290 3.28 -5.67 -20.80
N ASN A 291 2.39 -5.73 -21.80
CA ASN A 291 2.79 -5.78 -23.21
C ASN A 291 3.47 -4.49 -23.66
N GLU A 292 3.03 -3.33 -23.14
CA GLU A 292 3.65 -2.04 -23.46
C GLU A 292 5.10 -1.97 -22.96
N ALA A 293 5.32 -2.41 -21.71
CA ALA A 293 6.65 -2.49 -21.14
C ALA A 293 7.55 -3.50 -21.87
N GLU A 294 6.99 -4.61 -22.36
CA GLU A 294 7.72 -5.61 -23.14
C GLU A 294 8.16 -5.08 -24.50
N ILE A 295 7.27 -4.39 -25.22
CA ILE A 295 7.57 -3.75 -26.51
C ILE A 295 8.68 -2.71 -26.33
N GLU A 296 8.55 -1.82 -25.35
CA GLU A 296 9.56 -0.79 -25.09
C GLU A 296 10.91 -1.41 -24.66
N GLY A 297 10.88 -2.48 -23.85
CA GLY A 297 12.07 -3.21 -23.46
C GLY A 297 12.81 -3.82 -24.66
N ASN A 298 12.08 -4.38 -25.62
CA ASN A 298 12.66 -4.95 -26.84
C ASN A 298 13.22 -3.86 -27.77
N ASN A 299 12.52 -2.73 -27.92
CA ASN A 299 13.02 -1.59 -28.67
C ASN A 299 14.35 -1.06 -28.09
N ARG A 300 14.45 -0.99 -26.76
CA ARG A 300 15.67 -0.53 -26.08
C ARG A 300 16.87 -1.45 -26.31
N LYS A 301 16.64 -2.76 -26.27
CA LYS A 301 17.70 -3.76 -26.56
C LYS A 301 18.18 -3.65 -28.01
N ALA A 302 17.26 -3.51 -28.96
CA ALA A 302 17.62 -3.33 -30.37
C ALA A 302 18.44 -2.06 -30.63
N LEU A 303 18.17 -0.97 -29.91
CA LEU A 303 18.92 0.28 -30.01
C LEU A 303 20.34 0.17 -29.41
N GLU A 304 20.53 -0.63 -28.36
CA GLU A 304 21.86 -0.90 -27.79
C GLU A 304 22.71 -1.75 -28.76
N ASP A 305 22.10 -2.71 -29.45
CA ASP A 305 22.79 -3.53 -30.45
C ASP A 305 23.27 -2.70 -31.66
N THR A 306 22.48 -1.71 -32.11
CA THR A 306 22.88 -0.84 -33.25
C THR A 306 23.93 0.22 -32.93
N ASN A 307 24.15 0.56 -31.66
CA ASN A 307 25.18 1.53 -31.24
C ASN A 307 26.50 0.86 -30.81
N SER A 308 26.58 -0.47 -30.94
CA SER A 308 27.75 -1.28 -30.57
C SER A 308 28.61 -1.70 -31.78
N ASP A 309 28.20 -1.32 -33.00
CA ASP A 309 28.94 -1.47 -34.27
C ASP A 309 29.53 -0.13 -34.74
#